data_AF-A0A7V9KZR0-F1
#
_entry.id   AF-A0A7V9KZR0-F1
#
_cell.length_a   1.000
_cell.length_b   1.000
_cell.length_c   1.000
_cell.angle_alpha   90.00
_cell.angle_beta   90.00
_cell.angle_gamma   90.00
#
_symmetry.space_group_name_H-M   'P 1'
#
loop_
_entity.id
_entity.type
_entity.pdbx_description
1 polymer ?
#
loop_
_entity_poly.entity_id
_entity_poly.type
_entity_poly.pdbx_seq_one_letter_code
_entity_poly.pdbx_strand_id
1 'polypeptide(L)'
;LDGFFEFLVAEIAHPGLGALVGRFALDSAFRARLRNLPATPEGHHAYTGGLLEHTVGVATLCRDTAELHRRLRRDLLLAAALLHDAGRTEELDRGPLFLPTPAGKLLGHVHLGLRLIESRATGLEADVLAELLHAVACHHDARAARTAEATVLYYANHLDTAAATRPVESA
;
A
#
# COMPACT_ATOMS: atom_id res chain seq x y z
N LEU A 1 7.91 11.62 6.55
CA LEU A 1 6.65 11.14 5.95
C LEU A 1 5.71 10.46 6.96
N ASP A 2 6.19 10.06 8.16
CA ASP A 2 5.33 9.42 9.17
C ASP A 2 4.08 10.22 9.54
N GLY A 3 4.24 11.50 9.85
CA GLY A 3 3.09 12.35 10.17
C GLY A 3 2.09 12.47 9.02
N PHE A 4 2.54 12.34 7.76
CA PHE A 4 1.65 12.37 6.61
C PHE A 4 0.94 11.03 6.37
N PHE A 5 1.63 9.91 6.61
CA PHE A 5 0.96 8.61 6.68
C PHE A 5 -0.12 8.62 7.78
N GLU A 6 0.19 9.10 8.98
CA GLU A 6 -0.76 9.19 10.10
C GLU A 6 -1.93 10.11 9.78
N PHE A 7 -1.68 11.22 9.09
CA PHE A 7 -2.73 12.09 8.57
C PHE A 7 -3.67 11.34 7.60
N LEU A 8 -3.14 10.61 6.62
CA LEU A 8 -3.94 9.85 5.65
C LEU A 8 -4.75 8.74 6.34
N VAL A 9 -4.18 8.08 7.35
CA VAL A 9 -4.91 7.09 8.17
C VAL A 9 -6.09 7.75 8.89
N ALA A 10 -5.89 8.95 9.45
CA ALA A 10 -6.93 9.69 10.16
C ALA A 10 -8.06 10.21 9.27
N GLU A 11 -7.85 10.30 7.94
CA GLU A 11 -8.90 10.69 6.99
C GLU A 11 -9.92 9.58 6.69
N ILE A 12 -9.64 8.33 7.08
CA ILE A 12 -10.57 7.20 6.89
C ILE A 12 -11.72 7.33 7.90
N ALA A 13 -12.91 7.71 7.42
CA ALA A 13 -14.09 7.90 8.25
C ALA A 13 -14.85 6.59 8.53
N HIS A 14 -14.77 5.61 7.62
CA HIS A 14 -15.40 4.31 7.80
C HIS A 14 -14.78 3.58 9.00
N PRO A 15 -15.56 3.26 10.05
CA PRO A 15 -15.02 2.81 11.34
C PRO A 15 -14.25 1.48 11.24
N GLY A 16 -14.76 0.50 10.48
CA GLY A 16 -14.08 -0.79 10.30
C GLY A 16 -12.73 -0.68 9.59
N LEU A 17 -12.69 0.01 8.44
CA LEU A 17 -11.47 0.27 7.67
C LEU A 17 -10.48 1.12 8.48
N GLY A 18 -10.94 2.19 9.15
CA GLY A 18 -10.10 3.03 9.99
C GLY A 18 -9.49 2.25 11.15
N ALA A 19 -10.27 1.38 11.81
CA ALA A 19 -9.75 0.50 12.86
C ALA A 19 -8.73 -0.52 12.32
N LEU A 20 -8.97 -1.11 11.15
CA LEU A 20 -8.04 -2.02 10.49
C LEU A 20 -6.71 -1.35 10.17
N VAL A 21 -6.74 -0.25 9.42
CA VAL A 21 -5.52 0.50 9.06
C VAL A 21 -4.84 1.06 10.31
N GLY A 22 -5.62 1.51 11.29
CA GLY A 22 -5.13 1.95 12.61
C GLY A 22 -4.31 0.88 13.34
N ARG A 23 -4.68 -0.41 13.26
CA ARG A 23 -3.88 -1.51 13.83
C ARG A 23 -2.50 -1.62 13.19
N PHE A 24 -2.35 -1.32 11.91
CA PHE A 24 -1.04 -1.21 11.27
C PHE A 24 -0.31 0.08 11.67
N ALA A 25 -1.03 1.21 11.71
CA ALA A 25 -0.46 2.51 12.06
C ALA A 25 0.14 2.53 13.48
N LEU A 26 -0.50 1.85 14.43
CA LEU A 26 -0.08 1.75 15.83
C LEU A 26 0.95 0.64 16.09
N ASP A 27 1.16 -0.27 15.13
CA ASP A 27 2.14 -1.35 15.26
C ASP A 27 3.55 -0.82 15.01
N SER A 28 4.28 -0.60 16.10
CA SER A 28 5.65 -0.09 16.08
C SER A 28 6.62 -0.94 15.23
N ALA A 29 6.44 -2.26 15.15
CA ALA A 29 7.29 -3.15 14.37
C ALA A 29 7.00 -3.00 12.88
N PHE A 30 5.71 -2.98 12.49
CA PHE A 30 5.30 -2.67 11.13
C PHE A 30 5.82 -1.30 10.68
N ARG A 31 5.59 -0.25 11.49
CA ARG A 31 6.03 1.12 11.19
C ARG A 31 7.55 1.21 11.06
N ALA A 32 8.30 0.49 11.89
CA ALA A 32 9.75 0.41 11.78
C ALA A 32 10.19 -0.21 10.45
N ARG A 33 9.51 -1.24 9.98
CA ARG A 33 9.84 -1.90 8.71
C ARG A 33 9.42 -1.03 7.52
N LEU A 34 8.23 -0.43 7.57
CA LEU A 34 7.76 0.53 6.58
C LEU A 34 8.76 1.68 6.35
N ARG A 35 9.35 2.21 7.42
CA ARG A 35 10.36 3.30 7.39
C ARG A 35 11.73 2.89 6.86
N ASN A 36 12.08 1.61 6.93
CA ASN A 36 13.46 1.17 6.69
C ASN A 36 13.63 0.25 5.47
N LEU A 37 12.52 -0.19 4.87
CA LEU A 37 12.54 -1.02 3.68
C LEU A 37 12.37 -0.18 2.41
N PRO A 38 12.88 -0.66 1.27
CA PRO A 38 12.62 -0.08 -0.02
C PRO A 38 11.23 -0.50 -0.55
N ALA A 39 10.66 0.29 -1.46
CA ALA A 39 9.40 -0.09 -2.10
C ALA A 39 9.60 -1.20 -3.11
N THR A 40 10.77 -1.30 -3.76
CA THR A 40 11.17 -2.47 -4.55
C THR A 40 12.63 -2.84 -4.28
N PRO A 41 13.04 -4.11 -4.44
CA PRO A 41 14.46 -4.50 -4.32
C PRO A 41 15.36 -3.81 -5.35
N GLU A 42 14.84 -3.55 -6.55
CA GLU A 42 15.54 -2.90 -7.66
C GLU A 42 14.57 -1.95 -8.39
N GLY A 43 15.04 -0.79 -8.82
CA GLY A 43 14.24 0.18 -9.58
C GLY A 43 13.76 1.40 -8.77
N HIS A 44 12.45 1.66 -8.78
CA HIS A 44 11.84 2.82 -8.13
C HIS A 44 11.82 2.66 -6.62
N HIS A 45 12.08 3.75 -5.89
CA HIS A 45 12.08 3.72 -4.42
C HIS A 45 12.93 2.58 -3.81
N ALA A 46 14.02 2.17 -4.50
CA ALA A 46 14.90 1.07 -4.12
C ALA A 46 15.94 1.46 -3.04
N TYR A 47 15.53 2.27 -2.07
CA TYR A 47 16.37 2.80 -0.99
C TYR A 47 15.65 2.70 0.36
N THR A 48 16.39 2.78 1.47
CA THR A 48 15.82 2.81 2.83
C THR A 48 14.77 3.92 2.96
N GLY A 49 13.55 3.54 3.33
CA GLY A 49 12.42 4.48 3.46
C GLY A 49 11.59 4.67 2.20
N GLY A 50 12.03 4.09 1.08
CA GLY A 50 11.28 4.13 -0.18
C GLY A 50 9.90 3.50 -0.06
N LEU A 51 9.72 2.46 0.77
CA LEU A 51 8.40 1.84 0.97
C LEU A 51 7.39 2.82 1.59
N LEU A 52 7.80 3.56 2.62
CA LEU A 52 6.96 4.61 3.22
C LEU A 52 6.66 5.72 2.21
N GLU A 53 7.66 6.14 1.45
CA GLU A 53 7.51 7.18 0.43
C GLU A 53 6.49 6.79 -0.64
N HIS A 54 6.66 5.61 -1.25
CA HIS A 54 5.76 5.05 -2.24
C HIS A 54 4.34 4.85 -1.68
N THR A 55 4.21 4.27 -0.48
CA THR A 55 2.89 4.07 0.14
C THR A 55 2.15 5.40 0.32
N VAL A 56 2.85 6.43 0.75
CA VAL A 56 2.28 7.77 0.94
C VAL A 56 1.97 8.45 -0.40
N GLY A 57 2.85 8.32 -1.40
CA GLY A 57 2.64 8.84 -2.76
C GLY A 57 1.38 8.26 -3.39
N VAL A 58 1.30 6.93 -3.46
CA VAL A 58 0.12 6.20 -3.97
C VAL A 58 -1.15 6.56 -3.19
N ALA A 59 -1.10 6.58 -1.85
CA ALA A 59 -2.26 6.93 -1.03
C ALA A 59 -2.74 8.38 -1.27
N THR A 60 -1.82 9.31 -1.50
CA THR A 60 -2.15 10.71 -1.84
C THR A 60 -2.80 10.82 -3.20
N LEU A 61 -2.25 10.15 -4.23
CA LEU A 61 -2.85 10.09 -5.58
C LEU A 61 -4.27 9.51 -5.52
N CYS A 62 -4.46 8.43 -4.76
CA CYS A 62 -5.75 7.79 -4.54
C CYS A 62 -6.76 8.71 -3.84
N ARG A 63 -6.32 9.39 -2.77
CA ARG A 63 -7.13 10.37 -2.03
C ARG A 63 -7.60 11.50 -2.95
N ASP A 64 -6.70 12.13 -3.68
CA ASP A 64 -7.02 13.27 -4.53
C ASP A 64 -7.91 12.86 -5.72
N THR A 65 -7.68 11.66 -6.27
CA THR A 65 -8.55 11.08 -7.30
C THR A 65 -9.97 10.85 -6.77
N ALA A 66 -10.13 10.40 -5.54
CA ALA A 66 -11.44 10.20 -4.92
C ALA A 66 -12.17 11.52 -4.61
N GLU A 67 -11.44 12.61 -4.34
CA GLU A 67 -12.04 13.93 -4.22
C GLU A 67 -12.56 14.46 -5.56
N LEU A 68 -11.84 14.19 -6.66
CA LEU A 68 -12.30 14.53 -8.01
C LEU A 68 -13.47 13.64 -8.47
N HIS A 69 -13.42 12.35 -8.15
CA HIS A 69 -14.41 11.35 -8.55
C HIS A 69 -15.23 10.84 -7.37
N ARG A 70 -16.18 11.67 -6.92
CA ARG A 70 -17.03 11.42 -5.73
C ARG A 70 -17.90 10.15 -5.75
N ARG A 71 -17.91 9.41 -6.87
CA ARG A 71 -18.55 8.09 -6.99
C ARG A 71 -17.67 6.96 -6.42
N LEU A 72 -16.35 7.19 -6.29
CA LEU A 72 -15.43 6.25 -5.69
C LEU A 72 -15.68 6.17 -4.18
N ARG A 73 -15.58 4.96 -3.64
CA ARG A 73 -15.57 4.72 -2.20
C ARG A 73 -14.22 5.15 -1.63
N ARG A 74 -14.08 6.46 -1.38
CA ARG A 74 -12.84 7.10 -0.91
C ARG A 74 -12.14 6.31 0.21
N ASP A 75 -12.85 5.96 1.27
CA ASP A 75 -12.26 5.31 2.43
C ASP A 75 -11.76 3.88 2.13
N LEU A 76 -12.45 3.15 1.24
CA LEU A 76 -12.00 1.83 0.78
C LEU A 76 -10.72 1.97 -0.07
N LEU A 77 -10.73 2.91 -1.01
CA LEU A 77 -9.59 3.18 -1.88
C LEU A 77 -8.36 3.63 -1.09
N LEU A 78 -8.55 4.55 -0.14
CA LEU A 78 -7.47 5.06 0.71
C LEU A 78 -6.92 3.97 1.63
N ALA A 79 -7.79 3.14 2.24
CA ALA A 79 -7.35 2.00 3.02
C ALA A 79 -6.57 0.97 2.18
N ALA A 80 -7.03 0.69 0.96
CA ALA A 80 -6.32 -0.20 0.03
C ALA A 80 -4.95 0.37 -0.34
N ALA A 81 -4.86 1.66 -0.65
CA ALA A 81 -3.60 2.32 -0.99
C ALA A 81 -2.59 2.32 0.18
N LEU A 82 -3.04 2.57 1.40
CA LEU A 82 -2.16 2.56 2.58
C LEU A 82 -1.64 1.16 2.94
N LEU A 83 -2.31 0.10 2.49
CA LEU A 83 -1.95 -1.29 2.81
C LEU A 83 -1.47 -2.10 1.60
N HIS A 84 -1.45 -1.55 0.38
CA HIS A 84 -1.22 -2.33 -0.84
C HIS A 84 0.11 -3.10 -0.82
N ASP A 85 1.17 -2.45 -0.34
CA ASP A 85 2.51 -3.01 -0.21
C ASP A 85 2.87 -3.42 1.23
N ALA A 86 1.88 -3.55 2.13
CA ALA A 86 2.14 -3.96 3.52
C ALA A 86 2.92 -5.28 3.61
N GLY A 87 2.70 -6.20 2.66
CA GLY A 87 3.43 -7.47 2.63
C GLY A 87 4.93 -7.34 2.35
N ARG A 88 5.42 -6.20 1.85
CA ARG A 88 6.87 -5.92 1.73
C ARG A 88 7.54 -5.98 3.10
N THR A 89 6.80 -5.68 4.17
CA THR A 89 7.29 -5.84 5.54
C THR A 89 7.47 -7.29 5.96
N GLU A 90 6.97 -8.29 5.26
CA GLU A 90 7.28 -9.70 5.57
C GLU A 90 8.12 -10.35 4.46
N GLU A 91 8.13 -9.73 3.28
CA GLU A 91 8.84 -10.22 2.12
C GLU A 91 10.35 -10.04 2.22
N LEU A 92 10.84 -8.89 2.72
CA LEU A 92 12.26 -8.54 2.70
C LEU A 92 12.91 -8.53 4.08
N ASP A 93 14.16 -8.93 4.20
CA ASP A 93 14.96 -8.76 5.41
C ASP A 93 15.48 -7.32 5.57
N ARG A 94 16.11 -7.04 6.71
CA ARG A 94 16.71 -5.72 6.98
C ARG A 94 17.87 -5.43 6.02
N GLY A 95 18.12 -4.14 5.81
CA GLY A 95 19.23 -3.66 4.97
C GLY A 95 20.62 -4.06 5.50
N PRO A 96 21.68 -3.85 4.69
CA PRO A 96 21.66 -3.09 3.43
C PRO A 96 21.27 -3.91 2.20
N LEU A 97 21.17 -5.24 2.30
CA LEU A 97 20.93 -6.11 1.15
C LEU A 97 19.45 -6.35 0.84
N PHE A 98 18.54 -6.12 1.79
CA PHE A 98 17.09 -6.28 1.63
C PHE A 98 16.69 -7.62 0.99
N LEU A 99 17.37 -8.71 1.37
CA LEU A 99 17.17 -10.01 0.74
C LEU A 99 15.75 -10.54 0.99
N PRO A 100 15.11 -11.20 0.03
CA PRO A 100 13.82 -11.84 0.27
C PRO A 100 13.93 -12.93 1.36
N THR A 101 13.01 -12.91 2.31
CA THR A 101 12.83 -13.95 3.32
C THR A 101 12.42 -15.27 2.66
N PRO A 102 12.53 -16.44 3.33
CA PRO A 102 12.05 -17.70 2.76
C PRO A 102 10.57 -17.64 2.33
N ALA A 103 9.71 -16.99 3.12
CA ALA A 103 8.32 -16.77 2.76
C ALA A 103 8.18 -15.77 1.61
N GLY A 104 8.96 -14.68 1.62
CA GLY A 104 9.00 -13.69 0.54
C GLY A 104 9.32 -14.31 -0.82
N LYS A 105 10.32 -15.21 -0.89
CA LYS A 105 10.67 -15.93 -2.12
C LYS A 105 9.55 -16.78 -2.70
N LEU A 106 8.68 -17.32 -1.85
CA LEU A 106 7.63 -18.27 -2.25
C LEU A 106 6.30 -17.58 -2.51
N LEU A 107 5.98 -16.55 -1.73
CA LEU A 107 4.64 -15.95 -1.69
C LEU A 107 4.61 -14.53 -2.29
N GLY A 108 5.72 -13.80 -2.22
CA GLY A 108 5.80 -12.39 -2.62
C GLY A 108 4.98 -11.45 -1.72
N HIS A 109 5.17 -10.14 -1.91
CA HIS A 109 4.54 -9.12 -1.07
C HIS A 109 3.01 -9.09 -1.18
N VAL A 110 2.42 -9.34 -2.36
CA VAL A 110 0.95 -9.29 -2.52
C VAL A 110 0.29 -10.33 -1.61
N HIS A 111 0.69 -11.60 -1.71
CA HIS A 111 0.07 -12.67 -0.91
C HIS A 111 0.35 -12.50 0.59
N LEU A 112 1.57 -12.10 0.96
CA LEU A 112 1.90 -11.80 2.35
C LEU A 112 1.06 -10.63 2.90
N GLY A 113 0.83 -9.60 2.07
CA GLY A 113 -0.02 -8.46 2.40
C GLY A 113 -1.46 -8.88 2.68
N LEU A 114 -2.05 -9.71 1.82
CA LEU A 114 -3.41 -10.23 2.04
C LEU A 114 -3.52 -10.98 3.37
N ARG A 115 -2.56 -11.87 3.68
CA ARG A 115 -2.53 -12.60 4.97
C ARG A 115 -2.43 -11.66 6.17
N LEU A 116 -1.59 -10.62 6.09
CA LEU A 116 -1.48 -9.62 7.15
C LEU A 116 -2.80 -8.89 7.36
N ILE A 117 -3.44 -8.46 6.28
CA ILE A 117 -4.73 -7.75 6.31
C ILE A 117 -5.80 -8.63 6.95
N GLU A 118 -5.98 -9.86 6.46
CA GLU A 118 -6.95 -10.82 6.98
C GLU A 118 -6.73 -11.11 8.46
N SER A 119 -5.48 -11.36 8.88
CA SER A 119 -5.15 -11.65 10.29
C SER A 119 -5.51 -10.51 11.25
N ARG A 120 -5.64 -9.29 10.73
CA ARG A 120 -5.94 -8.08 11.48
C ARG A 120 -7.34 -7.55 11.18
N ALA A 121 -8.18 -8.23 10.40
CA ALA A 121 -9.49 -7.74 9.95
C ALA A 121 -10.63 -7.91 10.96
N THR A 122 -10.33 -8.22 12.22
CA THR A 122 -11.36 -8.40 13.26
C THR A 122 -12.31 -7.18 13.34
N GLY A 123 -13.61 -7.46 13.27
CA GLY A 123 -14.67 -6.44 13.35
C GLY A 123 -14.94 -5.68 12.05
N LEU A 124 -14.30 -6.05 10.92
CA LEU A 124 -14.66 -5.53 9.60
C LEU A 124 -15.69 -6.45 8.93
N GLU A 125 -16.73 -5.85 8.35
CA GLU A 125 -17.75 -6.57 7.59
C GLU A 125 -17.12 -7.38 6.44
N ALA A 126 -17.61 -8.61 6.23
CA ALA A 126 -17.01 -9.56 5.30
C ALA A 126 -16.94 -9.02 3.86
N ASP A 127 -18.00 -8.36 3.39
CA ASP A 127 -18.05 -7.79 2.04
C ASP A 127 -17.04 -6.64 1.87
N VAL A 128 -16.89 -5.79 2.89
CA VAL A 128 -15.92 -4.69 2.86
C VAL A 128 -14.48 -5.23 2.90
N LEU A 129 -14.24 -6.28 3.68
CA LEU A 129 -12.95 -6.98 3.69
C LEU A 129 -12.66 -7.59 2.31
N ALA A 130 -13.63 -8.28 1.70
CA ALA A 130 -13.46 -8.90 0.39
C ALA A 130 -13.11 -7.86 -0.68
N GLU A 131 -13.77 -6.71 -0.69
CA GLU A 131 -13.45 -5.61 -1.62
C GLU A 131 -12.06 -4.99 -1.37
N LEU A 132 -11.65 -4.85 -0.12
CA LEU A 132 -10.31 -4.37 0.24
C LEU A 132 -9.24 -5.35 -0.24
N LEU A 133 -9.42 -6.64 0.05
CA LEU A 133 -8.51 -7.70 -0.39
C LEU A 133 -8.46 -7.78 -1.91
N HIS A 134 -9.58 -7.59 -2.60
CA HIS A 134 -9.64 -7.52 -4.06
C HIS A 134 -8.78 -6.37 -4.61
N ALA A 135 -8.94 -5.16 -4.06
CA ALA A 135 -8.16 -4.01 -4.48
C ALA A 135 -6.66 -4.23 -4.27
N VAL A 136 -6.27 -4.77 -3.11
CA VAL A 136 -4.87 -5.11 -2.81
C VAL A 136 -4.38 -6.29 -3.64
N ALA A 137 -5.18 -7.30 -3.97
CA ALA A 137 -4.72 -8.42 -4.79
C ALA A 137 -4.40 -7.99 -6.23
N CYS A 138 -5.12 -7.01 -6.76
CA CYS A 138 -5.05 -6.64 -8.18
C CYS A 138 -4.11 -5.45 -8.49
N HIS A 139 -3.42 -4.85 -7.51
CA HIS A 139 -2.67 -3.60 -7.71
C HIS A 139 -1.46 -3.70 -8.67
N HIS A 140 -1.02 -4.90 -9.01
CA HIS A 140 -0.01 -5.16 -10.05
C HIS A 140 -0.55 -5.92 -11.27
N ASP A 141 -1.71 -6.59 -11.17
CA ASP A 141 -2.18 -7.49 -12.22
C ASP A 141 -2.93 -6.72 -13.31
N ALA A 142 -2.24 -6.37 -14.38
CA ALA A 142 -2.75 -5.67 -15.57
C ALA A 142 -4.00 -6.29 -16.22
N ARG A 143 -4.25 -7.59 -15.99
CA ARG A 143 -5.36 -8.34 -16.61
C ARG A 143 -6.49 -8.67 -15.64
N ALA A 144 -6.34 -8.34 -14.36
CA ALA A 144 -7.38 -8.58 -13.38
C ALA A 144 -8.68 -7.83 -13.75
N ALA A 145 -9.82 -8.50 -13.56
CA ALA A 145 -11.10 -7.80 -13.49
C ALA A 145 -11.12 -6.98 -12.21
N ARG A 146 -11.33 -5.67 -12.31
CA ARG A 146 -11.20 -4.74 -11.17
C ARG A 146 -12.49 -3.98 -10.92
N THR A 147 -12.75 -3.69 -9.64
CA THR A 147 -13.68 -2.63 -9.27
C THR A 147 -13.10 -1.27 -9.66
N ALA A 148 -13.87 -0.19 -9.53
CA ALA A 148 -13.39 1.15 -9.82
C ALA A 148 -12.21 1.53 -8.91
N GLU A 149 -12.31 1.24 -7.61
CA GLU A 149 -11.28 1.51 -6.61
C GLU A 149 -10.00 0.70 -6.91
N ALA A 150 -10.13 -0.60 -7.18
CA ALA A 150 -8.98 -1.43 -7.54
C ALA A 150 -8.29 -0.94 -8.83
N THR A 151 -9.07 -0.42 -9.79
CA THR A 151 -8.54 0.16 -11.03
C THR A 151 -7.77 1.44 -10.76
N VAL A 152 -8.31 2.34 -9.93
CA VAL A 152 -7.62 3.57 -9.55
C VAL A 152 -6.33 3.27 -8.78
N LEU A 153 -6.37 2.34 -7.83
CA LEU A 153 -5.17 1.93 -7.08
C LEU A 153 -4.08 1.38 -8.02
N TYR A 154 -4.45 0.51 -8.96
CA TYR A 154 -3.50 0.02 -9.98
C TYR A 154 -2.83 1.17 -10.73
N TYR A 155 -3.61 2.13 -11.26
CA TYR A 155 -3.03 3.24 -12.01
C TYR A 155 -2.22 4.21 -11.13
N ALA A 156 -2.65 4.48 -9.91
CA ALA A 156 -1.91 5.32 -8.97
C ALA A 156 -0.55 4.69 -8.61
N ASN A 157 -0.54 3.39 -8.34
CA ASN A 157 0.69 2.62 -8.09
C ASN A 157 1.67 2.69 -9.26
N HIS A 158 1.17 2.50 -10.48
CA HIS A 158 1.99 2.59 -11.69
C HIS A 158 2.45 4.02 -12.00
N LEU A 159 1.61 5.02 -11.72
CA LEU A 159 1.94 6.43 -11.93
C LEU A 159 3.06 6.86 -10.99
N ASP A 160 2.97 6.52 -9.71
CA ASP A 160 4.01 6.84 -8.72
C ASP A 160 5.36 6.19 -9.09
N THR A 161 5.30 4.90 -9.43
CA THR A 161 6.44 4.16 -9.98
C THR A 161 7.10 4.86 -11.17
N ALA A 162 6.30 5.31 -12.14
CA ALA A 162 6.79 5.98 -13.33
C ALA A 162 7.34 7.38 -13.03
N ALA A 163 6.67 8.13 -12.15
CA ALA A 163 7.08 9.47 -11.75
C ALA A 163 8.37 9.49 -10.93
N ALA A 164 8.68 8.39 -10.21
CA ALA A 164 9.93 8.21 -9.49
C ALA A 164 11.15 7.95 -10.40
N THR A 165 10.95 7.76 -11.71
CA THR A 165 12.07 7.62 -12.67
C THR A 165 12.75 8.96 -12.93
N ARG A 166 14.07 8.94 -13.15
CA ARG A 166 14.85 10.18 -13.33
C ARG A 166 14.37 10.95 -14.57
N PRO A 167 14.11 12.27 -14.45
CA PRO A 167 13.87 13.11 -15.61
C PRO A 167 15.16 13.22 -16.45
N VAL A 168 15.00 13.58 -17.73
CA VAL A 168 16.14 13.90 -18.60
C VAL A 168 16.89 15.08 -17.98
N GLU A 169 18.21 14.93 -17.79
CA GLU A 169 19.06 16.02 -17.30
C GLU A 169 18.89 17.22 -18.25
N SER A 170 18.46 18.36 -17.69
CA SER A 170 18.42 19.61 -18.44
C SER A 170 19.87 20.07 -18.61
N ALA A 171 20.31 20.24 -19.85
CA ALA A 171 21.63 20.79 -20.19
C ALA A 171 21.78 22.25 -19.72
#